data_AF-A0A956CHS7-F1
#
_entry.id   AF-A0A956CHS7-F1
#
_cell.length_a   1.000
_cell.length_b   1.000
_cell.length_c   1.000
_cell.angle_alpha   90.00
_cell.angle_beta   90.00
_cell.angle_gamma   90.00
#
_symmetry.space_group_name_H-M   'P 1'
#
loop_
_entity.id
_entity.type
_entity.pdbx_description
1 polymer ?
#
loop_
_entity_poly.entity_id
_entity_poly.type
_entity_poly.pdbx_seq_one_letter_code
_entity_poly.pdbx_strand_id
1 'polypeptide(L)'
;MYERDGAQCCFVSESGVRCTAKKTFGREYVEDKIRLRQRRRSDTEDAADAEAREKQDKLLLALTTQGFKKGEAKKATETLAREARTLSREELLRRALALLVPR
;
A
#
# COMPACT_ATOMS: atom_id res chain seq x y z
N MET A 1 -36.00 13.59 13.57
CA MET A 1 -35.09 14.14 12.54
C MET A 1 -33.70 13.52 12.76
N TYR A 2 -32.89 13.24 11.72
CA TYR A 2 -31.56 12.64 11.90
C TYR A 2 -30.46 13.60 11.41
N GLU A 3 -29.51 13.94 12.27
CA GLU A 3 -28.38 14.83 11.95
C GLU A 3 -27.12 14.04 11.56
N ARG A 4 -26.26 14.66 10.73
CA ARG A 4 -25.03 14.06 10.23
C ARG A 4 -23.88 14.38 11.18
N ASP A 5 -23.32 13.36 11.83
CA ASP A 5 -22.16 13.49 12.70
C ASP A 5 -20.89 13.58 11.83
N GLY A 6 -20.27 14.76 11.79
CA GLY A 6 -19.27 15.18 10.79
C GLY A 6 -17.97 14.36 10.70
N ALA A 7 -17.84 13.25 11.42
CA ALA A 7 -16.66 12.40 11.43
C ALA A 7 -16.86 11.00 10.80
N GLN A 8 -18.09 10.49 10.66
CA GLN A 8 -18.36 9.16 10.11
C GLN A 8 -19.82 9.04 9.66
N CYS A 9 -20.10 8.22 8.63
CA CYS A 9 -21.45 7.93 8.14
C CYS A 9 -22.37 7.28 9.20
N CYS A 10 -22.83 8.05 10.17
CA CYS A 10 -23.77 7.67 11.21
C CYS A 10 -24.79 8.80 11.36
N PHE A 11 -26.05 8.46 11.13
CA PHE A 11 -27.20 9.31 11.47
C PHE A 11 -27.63 8.94 12.89
N VAL A 12 -27.86 9.92 13.76
CA VAL A 12 -28.27 9.70 15.16
C VAL A 12 -29.73 10.14 15.32
N SER A 13 -30.56 9.31 15.95
CA SER A 13 -31.94 9.69 16.30
C SER A 13 -31.96 10.71 17.43
N GLU A 14 -33.09 11.39 17.63
CA GLU A 14 -33.32 12.27 18.79
C GLU A 14 -33.12 11.56 20.14
N SER A 15 -33.28 10.24 20.18
CA SER A 15 -33.01 9.38 21.34
C SER A 15 -31.54 8.94 21.49
N GLY A 16 -30.62 9.47 20.69
CA GLY A 16 -29.19 9.13 20.73
C GLY A 16 -28.84 7.78 20.11
N VAL A 17 -29.79 7.10 19.45
CA VAL A 17 -29.56 5.80 18.82
C VAL A 17 -28.94 6.00 17.45
N ARG A 18 -27.78 5.39 17.23
CA ARG A 18 -27.10 5.40 15.92
C ARG A 18 -27.87 4.50 14.94
N CYS A 19 -28.37 5.09 13.86
CA CYS A 19 -29.03 4.34 12.80
C CYS A 19 -27.97 3.61 11.97
N THR A 20 -28.13 2.30 11.82
CA THR A 20 -27.19 1.53 10.99
C THR A 20 -27.33 1.97 9.53
N ALA A 21 -26.21 2.06 8.81
CA ALA A 21 -26.21 2.45 7.41
C ALA A 21 -27.19 1.61 6.56
N LYS A 22 -27.39 0.33 6.91
CA LYS A 22 -28.36 -0.57 6.27
C LYS A 22 -29.82 -0.09 6.41
N LYS A 23 -30.21 0.49 7.54
CA LYS A 23 -31.56 1.04 7.76
C LYS A 23 -31.78 2.37 7.05
N THR A 24 -30.72 3.17 6.88
CA THR A 24 -30.83 4.52 6.32
C THR A 24 -30.69 4.55 4.80
N PHE A 25 -29.81 3.72 4.24
CA PHE A 25 -29.51 3.70 2.81
C PHE A 25 -30.00 2.44 2.09
N GLY A 26 -30.55 1.48 2.83
CA GLY A 26 -30.87 0.16 2.31
C GLY A 26 -29.65 -0.77 2.27
N ARG A 27 -29.92 -2.08 2.23
CA ARG A 27 -28.87 -3.12 2.25
C ARG A 27 -28.05 -3.12 0.96
N GLU A 28 -28.71 -3.01 -0.19
CA GLU A 28 -28.07 -3.05 -1.51
C GLU A 28 -27.04 -1.92 -1.68
N TYR A 29 -27.41 -0.69 -1.33
CA TYR A 29 -26.51 0.46 -1.39
C TYR A 29 -25.23 0.26 -0.55
N VAL A 30 -25.39 -0.30 0.66
CA VAL A 30 -24.25 -0.56 1.55
C VAL A 30 -23.33 -1.63 0.97
N GLU A 31 -23.89 -2.71 0.42
CA GLU A 31 -23.11 -3.79 -0.20
C GLU A 31 -22.35 -3.29 -1.44
N ASP A 32 -22.97 -2.47 -2.28
CA ASP A 32 -22.31 -1.87 -3.45
C ASP A 32 -21.17 -0.92 -3.06
N LYS A 33 -21.36 -0.11 -2.01
CA LYS A 33 -20.27 0.74 -1.49
C LYS A 33 -19.13 -0.06 -0.88
N ILE A 34 -19.42 -1.18 -0.21
CA ILE A 34 -18.39 -2.09 0.29
C ILE A 34 -17.61 -2.69 -0.88
N ARG A 35 -18.29 -3.21 -1.91
CA ARG A 35 -17.65 -3.75 -3.12
C ARG A 35 -16.76 -2.73 -3.80
N LEU A 36 -17.25 -1.49 -3.96
CA LEU A 36 -16.46 -0.42 -4.58
C LEU A 36 -15.20 -0.09 -3.77
N ARG A 37 -15.29 -0.06 -2.43
CA ARG A 37 -14.13 0.15 -1.55
C ARG A 37 -13.13 -0.99 -1.64
N GLN A 38 -13.61 -2.24 -1.69
CA GLN A 38 -12.75 -3.41 -1.83
C GLN A 38 -11.98 -3.39 -3.15
N ARG A 39 -12.64 -3.06 -4.27
CA ARG A 39 -11.98 -2.89 -5.58
C ARG A 39 -10.92 -1.79 -5.56
N ARG A 40 -11.25 -0.61 -5.02
CA ARG A 40 -10.27 0.48 -4.91
C ARG A 40 -9.04 0.08 -4.07
N ARG A 41 -9.25 -0.71 -3.02
CA ARG A 41 -8.16 -1.22 -2.20
C ARG A 41 -7.29 -2.21 -2.98
N SER A 42 -7.87 -3.16 -3.71
CA SER A 42 -7.10 -4.08 -4.55
C SER A 42 -6.29 -3.33 -5.60
N ASP A 43 -6.91 -2.37 -6.29
CA ASP A 43 -6.21 -1.57 -7.32
C ASP A 43 -5.02 -0.80 -6.73
N THR A 44 -5.14 -0.32 -5.49
CA THR A 44 -4.05 0.40 -4.80
C THR A 44 -2.95 -0.56 -4.36
N GLU A 45 -3.30 -1.76 -3.88
CA GLU A 45 -2.34 -2.79 -3.49
C GLU A 45 -1.55 -3.29 -4.73
N ASP A 46 -2.23 -3.51 -5.86
CA ASP A 46 -1.62 -3.89 -7.12
C ASP A 46 -0.68 -2.80 -7.66
N ALA A 47 -1.07 -1.53 -7.57
CA ALA A 47 -0.24 -0.40 -7.98
C ALA A 47 1.03 -0.28 -7.11
N ALA A 48 0.89 -0.44 -5.78
CA ALA A 48 2.03 -0.42 -4.87
C ALA A 48 3.01 -1.58 -5.13
N ASP A 49 2.48 -2.75 -5.52
CA ASP A 49 3.30 -3.90 -5.88
C ASP A 49 4.02 -3.72 -7.23
N ALA A 50 3.36 -3.09 -8.21
CA ALA A 50 4.01 -2.73 -9.46
C ALA A 50 5.16 -1.73 -9.23
N GLU A 51 4.94 -0.70 -8.42
CA GLU A 51 5.96 0.29 -8.07
C GLU A 51 7.15 -0.34 -7.33
N ALA A 52 6.88 -1.26 -6.39
CA ALA A 52 7.92 -1.98 -5.66
C ALA A 52 8.79 -2.83 -6.60
N ARG A 53 8.19 -3.53 -7.57
CA ARG A 53 8.92 -4.31 -8.59
C ARG A 53 9.78 -3.41 -9.48
N GLU A 54 9.24 -2.29 -9.94
CA GLU A 54 10.00 -1.33 -10.75
C GLU A 54 11.21 -0.75 -10.00
N LYS A 55 11.06 -0.46 -8.69
CA LYS A 55 12.17 -0.03 -7.84
C LYS A 55 13.25 -1.12 -7.74
N GLN A 56 12.87 -2.39 -7.60
CA GLN A 56 13.81 -3.51 -7.56
C GLN A 56 14.59 -3.66 -8.86
N ASP A 57 13.92 -3.59 -10.02
CA ASP A 57 14.57 -3.71 -11.32
C ASP A 57 15.58 -2.57 -11.54
N LYS A 58 15.22 -1.35 -11.16
CA LYS A 58 16.10 -0.17 -11.21
C LYS A 58 17.30 -0.30 -10.28
N LEU A 59 17.12 -0.90 -9.09
CA LEU A 59 18.23 -1.17 -8.15
C LEU A 59 19.16 -2.25 -8.69
N LEU A 60 18.61 -3.34 -9.22
CA LEU A 60 19.39 -4.42 -9.79
C LEU A 60 20.24 -3.91 -10.95
N LEU A 61 19.65 -3.12 -11.85
CA LEU A 61 20.37 -2.47 -12.94
C LEU A 61 21.50 -1.60 -12.39
N ALA A 62 21.19 -0.68 -11.48
CA ALA A 62 22.18 0.24 -10.91
C ALA A 62 23.37 -0.48 -10.24
N LEU A 63 23.11 -1.54 -9.47
CA LEU A 63 24.15 -2.33 -8.81
C LEU A 63 25.00 -3.10 -9.84
N THR A 64 24.39 -3.68 -10.88
CA THR A 64 25.15 -4.34 -11.95
C THR A 64 26.00 -3.37 -12.75
N THR A 65 25.50 -2.15 -13.01
CA THR A 65 26.27 -1.09 -13.68
C THR A 65 27.46 -0.63 -12.82
N GLN A 66 27.34 -0.66 -11.50
CA GLN A 66 28.44 -0.38 -10.56
C GLN A 66 29.48 -1.52 -10.45
N GLY A 67 29.28 -2.64 -11.16
CA GLY A 67 30.23 -3.75 -11.20
C GLY A 67 29.96 -4.87 -10.19
N PHE A 68 28.86 -4.81 -9.43
CA PHE A 68 28.47 -5.93 -8.56
C PHE A 68 27.99 -7.12 -9.38
N LYS A 69 28.29 -8.34 -8.92
CA LYS A 69 27.82 -9.56 -9.58
C LYS A 69 26.29 -9.59 -9.55
N LYS A 70 25.66 -9.91 -10.69
CA LYS A 70 24.20 -10.00 -10.82
C LYS A 70 23.56 -10.87 -9.73
N GLY A 71 24.20 -11.99 -9.36
CA GLY A 71 23.71 -12.87 -8.30
C GLY A 71 23.70 -12.23 -6.91
N GLU A 72 24.72 -11.43 -6.58
CA GLU A 72 24.80 -10.72 -5.29
C GLU A 72 23.85 -9.53 -5.27
N ALA A 73 23.80 -8.74 -6.34
CA ALA A 73 22.85 -7.65 -6.50
C ALA A 73 21.40 -8.15 -6.37
N LYS A 74 21.07 -9.28 -7.01
CA LYS A 74 19.74 -9.89 -6.91
C LYS A 74 19.39 -10.27 -5.47
N LYS A 75 20.29 -10.97 -4.77
CA LYS A 75 20.10 -11.35 -3.36
C LYS A 75 19.88 -10.13 -2.46
N ALA A 76 20.66 -9.06 -2.66
CA ALA A 76 20.50 -7.82 -1.89
C ALA A 76 19.13 -7.16 -2.15
N THR A 77 18.69 -7.09 -3.42
CA THR A 77 17.38 -6.53 -3.77
C THR A 77 16.19 -7.39 -3.31
N GLU A 78 16.33 -8.72 -3.31
CA GLU A 78 15.33 -9.65 -2.79
C GLU A 78 15.18 -9.51 -1.26
N THR A 79 16.28 -9.28 -0.55
CA THR A 79 16.27 -9.04 0.90
C THR A 79 15.50 -7.76 1.26
N LEU A 80 15.59 -6.73 0.40
CA LEU A 80 14.92 -5.44 0.59
C LEU A 80 13.51 -5.38 -0.05
N ALA A 81 12.98 -6.49 -0.58
CA ALA A 81 11.70 -6.52 -1.29
C ALA A 81 10.52 -5.99 -0.48
N ARG A 82 10.49 -6.31 0.82
CA ARG A 82 9.43 -5.85 1.74
C ARG A 82 9.52 -4.34 2.00
N GLU A 83 10.73 -3.79 1.98
CA GLU A 83 11.00 -2.38 2.25
C GLU A 83 10.80 -1.51 1.00
N ALA A 84 10.78 -2.10 -0.19
CA ALA A 84 10.57 -1.39 -1.45
C ALA A 84 9.19 -0.69 -1.55
N ARG A 85 8.21 -1.17 -0.78
CA ARG A 85 6.87 -0.55 -0.67
C ARG A 85 6.86 0.75 0.12
N THR A 86 7.82 0.95 1.03
CA THR A 86 7.78 2.06 1.99
C THR A 86 8.95 3.02 1.83
N LEU A 87 10.12 2.52 1.44
CA LEU A 87 11.33 3.32 1.33
C LEU A 87 11.48 3.97 -0.05
N SER A 88 12.20 5.08 -0.06
CA SER A 88 12.63 5.74 -1.30
C SER A 88 13.69 4.90 -2.03
N ARG A 89 13.83 5.14 -3.34
CA ARG A 89 14.84 4.47 -4.17
C ARG A 89 16.26 4.67 -3.62
N GLU A 90 16.58 5.87 -3.13
CA GLU A 90 17.91 6.19 -2.60
C GLU A 90 18.23 5.42 -1.32
N GLU A 91 17.27 5.31 -0.40
CA GLU A 91 17.44 4.56 0.84
C GLU A 91 17.64 3.07 0.58
N LEU A 92 16.88 2.51 -0.36
CA LEU A 92 17.06 1.12 -0.79
C LEU A 92 18.46 0.90 -1.37
N LEU A 93 18.97 1.85 -2.15
CA LEU A 93 20.32 1.75 -2.72
C LEU A 93 21.40 1.82 -1.63
N ARG A 94 21.27 2.74 -0.66
CA ARG A 94 22.19 2.82 0.49
C ARG A 94 22.17 1.51 1.31
N ARG A 95 21.00 0.95 1.57
CA ARG A 95 20.86 -0.34 2.28
C ARG A 95 21.43 -1.50 1.48
N ALA A 96 21.19 -1.55 0.17
CA ALA A 96 21.75 -2.59 -0.69
C ALA A 96 23.28 -2.56 -0.72
N LEU A 97 23.88 -1.37 -0.79
CA LEU A 97 25.33 -1.19 -0.70
C LEU A 97 25.89 -1.64 0.66
N ALA A 98 25.18 -1.34 1.75
CA ALA A 98 25.56 -1.80 3.09
C ALA A 98 25.54 -3.32 3.24
N LEU A 99 24.67 -4.03 2.50
CA LEU A 99 24.65 -5.50 2.46
C LEU A 99 25.79 -6.09 1.62
N LEU A 100 26.20 -5.38 0.56
CA LEU A 100 27.19 -5.88 -0.40
C LEU A 100 28.64 -5.57 -0.02
N VAL A 101 28.86 -4.50 0.76
CA VAL A 101 30.19 -4.11 1.23
C VAL A 101 30.23 -4.24 2.75
N PRO A 102 30.55 -5.44 3.29
CA PRO A 102 30.80 -5.59 4.71
C PRO A 102 32.02 -4.72 5.07
N ARG A 103 31.84 -3.87 6.08
CA ARG A 103 32.91 -3.05 6.67
C ARG A 103 33.83 -3.90 7.54
#